data_AF-A0A9E2G502-F1
#
_entry.id   AF-A0A9E2G502-F1
#
_cell.length_a   1.000
_cell.length_b   1.000
_cell.length_c   1.000
_cell.angle_alpha   90.00
_cell.angle_beta   90.00
_cell.angle_gamma   90.00
#
_symmetry.space_group_name_H-M   'P 1'
#
loop_
_entity.id
_entity.type
_entity.pdbx_description
1 polymer ?
#
loop_
_entity_poly.entity_id
_entity_poly.type
_entity_poly.pdbx_seq_one_letter_code
_entity_poly.pdbx_strand_id
1 'polypeptide(L)'
;MRKLLLSAVLFVMTFGCGSENPPSLESFIINGSVDTSVANDAVAFLYLDAGYACGGTLIAPNVLLTAGHCVTYSNTTTPVPVDQFTVIFCRDLNNCDMTTRSREVIQSWVHPSYNATNIRYDIALLRLSGPAPGDVTPISILPAAQALTNADLGAAITFVGYGLTDGSDENSNSMVRRIYTGSIQGLCHSSNPCTISQWSGTYAAPWTIWTDQNNGGTCQGDSGGPGMVTRNNVKYVAGITSYGYSECTGPGVYTEVSNYESQINTFINSAPAEICADSIDNDGDGSVDCADSTCTGVGSCPSSPCEDYWYVFCNETVNSTTKNGIAGFTEYACMAQGTETGPEIAFQLAMPPGTVVQITMTPLDQDLDIFLLTGDRHSCASSSCLQYSANDALAAETMSVTVGETPTYLVVESYRYPGRFSLTTTCVFPPENCTNSIDDDGDNDIDCDDTDCASQQVCQAPTQEYWCDDDIDNDQDGLTDCADSDCTSNEACAGLVELACADLLDNDGDGWADCYDPDCANSVACKKKEASDSGCSTSARPRSGGGWMLLLAFIPVVIRRRRRK
;
A
#
# COMPACT_ATOMS: atom_id res chain seq x y z
N MET A 1 41.00 28.63 77.38
CA MET A 1 39.98 29.42 76.66
C MET A 1 40.41 29.42 75.20
N ARG A 2 39.72 28.90 74.19
CA ARG A 2 38.31 28.57 73.95
C ARG A 2 38.19 27.15 73.36
N LYS A 3 36.97 26.62 73.47
CA LYS A 3 36.56 25.23 73.34
C LYS A 3 36.57 24.70 71.91
N LEU A 4 36.90 23.41 71.78
CA LEU A 4 36.41 22.52 70.73
C LEU A 4 34.88 22.55 70.64
N LEU A 5 34.34 22.46 69.43
CA LEU A 5 33.12 21.70 69.13
C LEU A 5 33.10 21.34 67.63
N LEU A 6 32.70 20.09 67.40
CA LEU A 6 32.62 19.28 66.18
C LEU A 6 32.00 19.98 64.95
N SER A 7 32.43 19.61 63.74
CA SER A 7 31.51 18.92 62.80
C SER A 7 32.22 18.29 61.60
N ALA A 8 31.52 17.31 61.02
CA ALA A 8 31.96 16.28 60.11
C ALA A 8 32.29 16.73 58.67
N VAL A 9 33.08 15.88 58.02
CA VAL A 9 33.58 15.93 56.64
C VAL A 9 32.43 15.93 55.62
N LEU A 10 32.44 16.93 54.73
CA LEU A 10 31.63 16.99 53.51
C LEU A 10 32.58 16.78 52.32
N PHE A 11 32.42 15.70 51.58
CA PHE A 11 33.18 15.44 50.35
C PHE A 11 32.54 16.23 49.20
N VAL A 12 33.17 17.32 48.79
CA VAL A 12 32.81 18.08 47.59
C VAL A 12 33.73 17.59 46.47
N MET A 13 33.21 16.74 45.57
CA MET A 13 33.81 16.50 44.27
C MET A 13 33.46 17.71 43.38
N THR A 14 34.45 18.52 43.08
CA THR A 14 34.37 19.61 42.11
C THR A 14 34.28 19.03 40.70
N PHE A 15 33.22 19.37 39.96
CA PHE A 15 33.14 19.23 38.51
C PHE A 15 34.22 20.12 37.86
N GLY A 16 35.31 19.50 37.41
CA GLY A 16 36.28 20.11 36.51
C GLY A 16 35.93 19.76 35.08
N CYS A 17 35.71 20.78 34.24
CA CYS A 17 35.56 20.69 32.79
C CYS A 17 36.74 19.92 32.17
N GLY A 18 36.53 18.66 31.84
CA GLY A 18 37.30 17.97 30.81
C GLY A 18 36.67 18.34 29.46
N SER A 19 37.43 18.96 28.58
CA SER A 19 37.11 19.01 27.17
C SER A 19 37.11 17.57 26.66
N GLU A 20 35.93 16.96 26.55
CA GLU A 20 35.75 15.81 25.69
C GLU A 20 36.16 16.26 24.30
N ASN A 21 37.18 15.60 23.74
CA ASN A 21 37.43 15.69 22.32
C ASN A 21 36.11 15.33 21.62
N PRO A 22 35.60 16.14 20.69
CA PRO A 22 34.43 15.74 19.93
C PRO A 22 34.71 14.40 19.27
N PRO A 23 33.72 13.48 19.21
CA PRO A 23 33.90 12.22 18.49
C PRO A 23 34.44 12.53 17.09
N SER A 24 35.42 11.72 16.68
CA SER A 24 36.05 11.81 15.37
C SER A 24 34.98 11.91 14.28
N LEU A 25 35.08 12.94 13.45
CA LEU A 25 34.26 13.12 12.25
C LEU A 25 34.58 11.98 11.28
N GLU A 26 33.75 10.95 11.27
CA GLU A 26 33.73 9.95 10.20
C GLU A 26 33.29 10.60 8.89
N SER A 27 33.81 10.08 7.77
CA SER A 27 33.63 10.65 6.44
C SER A 27 32.88 9.67 5.52
N PHE A 28 31.97 10.20 4.69
CA PHE A 28 30.80 9.47 4.17
C PHE A 28 30.40 9.87 2.72
N ILE A 29 30.08 8.93 1.81
CA ILE A 29 30.80 8.84 0.50
C ILE A 29 32.31 8.76 0.83
N ILE A 30 33.15 7.98 0.14
CA ILE A 30 34.55 7.87 0.64
C ILE A 30 35.13 9.29 0.76
N ASN A 31 35.50 9.68 1.99
CA ASN A 31 35.92 11.04 2.37
C ASN A 31 34.96 12.22 2.09
N GLY A 32 33.67 11.99 1.91
CA GLY A 32 32.63 13.01 1.72
C GLY A 32 32.01 13.52 3.03
N SER A 33 31.07 14.47 2.91
CA SER A 33 30.38 15.12 4.03
C SER A 33 28.86 15.03 3.91
N VAL A 34 28.13 15.27 5.02
CA VAL A 34 26.65 15.30 5.00
C VAL A 34 26.15 16.41 4.07
N ASP A 35 25.27 16.06 3.14
CA ASP A 35 24.67 17.03 2.24
C ASP A 35 23.35 17.58 2.80
N THR A 36 23.39 18.82 3.27
CA THR A 36 22.19 19.53 3.74
C THR A 36 21.60 20.47 2.67
N SER A 37 22.17 20.50 1.46
CA SER A 37 21.83 21.48 0.44
C SER A 37 20.50 21.18 -0.24
N VAL A 38 19.56 22.14 -0.20
CA VAL A 38 18.32 22.11 -0.99
C VAL A 38 18.60 22.00 -2.50
N ALA A 39 19.75 22.52 -2.95
CA ALA A 39 20.11 22.54 -4.36
C ALA A 39 20.52 21.17 -4.93
N ASN A 40 20.48 20.13 -4.09
CA ASN A 40 20.75 18.73 -4.46
C ASN A 40 19.54 17.83 -4.17
N ASP A 41 18.36 18.38 -3.86
CA ASP A 41 17.17 17.59 -3.54
C ASP A 41 16.63 16.77 -4.71
N ALA A 42 17.05 17.08 -5.93
CA ALA A 42 16.83 16.24 -7.10
C ALA A 42 17.56 14.88 -7.04
N VAL A 43 18.56 14.72 -6.16
CA VAL A 43 19.28 13.45 -6.02
C VAL A 43 18.47 12.51 -5.14
N ALA A 44 17.94 11.48 -5.78
CA ALA A 44 17.02 10.53 -5.18
C ALA A 44 17.72 9.21 -4.82
N PHE A 45 17.17 8.54 -3.83
CA PHE A 45 17.46 7.14 -3.55
C PHE A 45 16.51 6.28 -4.38
N LEU A 46 17.06 5.35 -5.16
CA LEU A 46 16.33 4.39 -5.96
C LEU A 46 16.37 3.04 -5.25
N TYR A 47 15.25 2.67 -4.64
CA TYR A 47 15.09 1.40 -3.94
C TYR A 47 14.52 0.34 -4.88
N LEU A 48 15.06 -0.87 -4.80
CA LEU A 48 14.58 -2.06 -5.49
C LEU A 48 14.12 -3.10 -4.45
N ASP A 49 12.91 -3.63 -4.59
CA ASP A 49 12.31 -4.58 -3.63
C ASP A 49 13.14 -5.86 -3.39
N ALA A 50 14.05 -6.19 -4.32
CA ALA A 50 15.04 -7.25 -4.16
C ALA A 50 16.15 -6.96 -3.12
N GLY A 51 16.10 -5.83 -2.41
CA GLY A 51 17.06 -5.42 -1.39
C GLY A 51 18.33 -4.76 -1.95
N TYR A 52 18.26 -4.27 -3.19
CA TYR A 52 19.34 -3.52 -3.84
C TYR A 52 18.96 -2.03 -3.92
N ALA A 53 19.96 -1.15 -3.88
CA ALA A 53 19.73 0.29 -3.96
C ALA A 53 20.75 0.98 -4.85
N CYS A 54 20.28 1.99 -5.56
CA CYS A 54 21.05 2.91 -6.38
C CYS A 54 20.71 4.36 -6.02
N GLY A 55 21.46 5.28 -6.61
CA GLY A 55 21.07 6.67 -6.77
C GLY A 55 20.37 6.94 -8.10
N GLY A 56 19.79 8.13 -8.19
CA GLY A 56 19.32 8.72 -9.44
C GLY A 56 19.21 10.24 -9.32
N THR A 57 19.04 10.91 -10.44
CA THR A 57 18.91 12.38 -10.48
C THR A 57 17.67 12.81 -11.23
N LEU A 58 16.83 13.61 -10.59
CA LEU A 58 15.66 14.20 -11.24
C LEU A 58 16.13 15.24 -12.26
N ILE A 59 15.84 15.00 -13.54
CA ILE A 59 16.26 15.87 -14.67
C ILE A 59 15.09 16.57 -15.37
N ALA A 60 13.86 16.12 -15.12
CA ALA A 60 12.60 16.78 -15.46
C ALA A 60 11.58 16.53 -14.33
N PRO A 61 10.42 17.21 -14.28
CA PRO A 61 9.49 17.12 -13.14
C PRO A 61 9.13 15.70 -12.69
N ASN A 62 9.06 14.75 -13.62
CA ASN A 62 8.75 13.33 -13.38
C ASN A 62 9.74 12.36 -14.06
N VAL A 63 10.97 12.80 -14.37
CA VAL A 63 11.97 11.95 -15.03
C VAL A 63 13.26 11.88 -14.22
N LEU A 64 13.62 10.66 -13.83
CA LEU A 64 14.83 10.33 -13.10
C LEU A 64 15.87 9.72 -14.06
N LEU A 65 17.09 10.25 -14.05
CA LEU A 65 18.27 9.70 -14.71
C LEU A 65 19.02 8.77 -13.78
N THR A 66 19.37 7.58 -14.24
CA THR A 66 20.16 6.59 -13.48
C THR A 66 21.02 5.73 -14.42
N ALA A 67 21.71 4.73 -13.88
CA ALA A 67 22.54 3.80 -14.65
C ALA A 67 21.69 2.64 -15.20
N GLY A 68 22.10 2.08 -16.33
CA GLY A 68 21.45 0.90 -16.93
C GLY A 68 21.52 -0.31 -16.02
N HIS A 69 22.67 -0.52 -15.37
CA HIS A 69 22.84 -1.65 -14.44
C HIS A 69 21.96 -1.58 -13.20
N CYS A 70 21.49 -0.38 -12.81
CA CYS A 70 20.56 -0.20 -11.68
C CYS A 70 19.14 -0.69 -11.99
N VAL A 71 18.79 -0.80 -13.27
CA VAL A 71 17.42 -1.11 -13.71
C VAL A 71 17.33 -2.42 -14.49
N THR A 72 18.39 -3.21 -14.48
CA THR A 72 18.45 -4.55 -15.09
C THR A 72 18.85 -5.58 -14.05
N TYR A 73 18.40 -6.83 -14.21
CA TYR A 73 18.90 -7.90 -13.34
C TYR A 73 20.42 -8.05 -13.48
N SER A 74 21.10 -8.36 -12.38
CA SER A 74 22.55 -8.48 -12.29
C SER A 74 23.14 -9.33 -13.43
N ASN A 75 24.14 -8.78 -14.12
CA ASN A 75 24.81 -9.40 -15.27
C ASN A 75 23.90 -9.71 -16.47
N THR A 76 22.75 -9.05 -16.59
CA THR A 76 21.84 -9.20 -17.73
C THR A 76 21.52 -7.86 -18.38
N THR A 77 20.89 -7.90 -19.55
CA THR A 77 20.29 -6.72 -20.20
C THR A 77 18.76 -6.70 -20.04
N THR A 78 18.21 -7.58 -19.21
CA THR A 78 16.77 -7.71 -18.98
C THR A 78 16.34 -6.64 -17.97
N PRO A 79 15.45 -5.71 -18.34
CA PRO A 79 14.94 -4.71 -17.41
C PRO A 79 14.18 -5.37 -16.26
N VAL A 80 14.33 -4.81 -15.06
CA VAL A 80 13.48 -5.15 -13.91
C VAL A 80 12.11 -4.51 -14.14
N PRO A 81 11.00 -5.20 -13.83
CA PRO A 81 9.66 -4.62 -13.83
C PRO A 81 9.55 -3.31 -13.03
N VAL A 82 8.78 -2.36 -13.54
CA VAL A 82 8.72 -0.98 -12.99
C VAL A 82 8.08 -0.90 -11.60
N ASP A 83 7.20 -1.85 -11.27
CA ASP A 83 6.52 -2.01 -9.98
C ASP A 83 7.46 -2.40 -8.83
N GLN A 84 8.70 -2.82 -9.13
CA GLN A 84 9.71 -3.16 -8.12
C GLN A 84 10.55 -1.95 -7.67
N PHE A 85 10.34 -0.77 -8.26
CA PHE A 85 11.12 0.43 -7.97
C PHE A 85 10.33 1.44 -7.14
N THR A 86 10.99 1.98 -6.11
CA THR A 86 10.52 3.17 -5.40
C THR A 86 11.60 4.24 -5.43
N VAL A 87 11.23 5.46 -5.82
CA VAL A 87 12.12 6.63 -5.87
C VAL A 87 11.85 7.54 -4.68
N ILE A 88 12.86 7.85 -3.89
CA ILE A 88 12.73 8.57 -2.61
C ILE A 88 13.55 9.86 -2.61
N PHE A 89 12.89 10.99 -2.36
CA PHE A 89 13.48 12.34 -2.37
C PHE A 89 13.77 12.87 -0.95
N CYS A 90 14.55 12.12 -0.16
CA CYS A 90 14.83 12.47 1.24
C CYS A 90 16.32 12.60 1.51
N ARG A 91 16.72 13.66 2.23
CA ARG A 91 18.11 13.83 2.68
C ARG A 91 18.50 12.85 3.77
N ASP A 92 17.54 12.38 4.57
CA ASP A 92 17.72 11.39 5.63
C ASP A 92 16.56 10.40 5.54
N LEU A 93 16.86 9.19 5.09
CA LEU A 93 15.92 8.08 4.94
C LEU A 93 15.39 7.58 6.30
N ASN A 94 16.14 7.76 7.40
CA ASN A 94 15.66 7.42 8.74
C ASN A 94 14.55 8.36 9.22
N ASN A 95 14.49 9.57 8.65
CA ASN A 95 13.58 10.62 9.04
C ASN A 95 12.87 11.18 7.79
N CYS A 96 12.40 10.25 6.95
CA CYS A 96 11.72 10.55 5.71
C CYS A 96 10.22 10.31 5.84
N ASP A 97 9.41 11.29 5.44
CA ASP A 97 7.99 11.06 5.20
C ASP A 97 7.79 10.38 3.85
N MET A 98 7.83 9.05 3.87
CA MET A 98 7.70 8.23 2.68
C MET A 98 6.38 8.46 1.93
N THR A 99 5.31 8.89 2.61
CA THR A 99 4.00 9.09 1.96
C THR A 99 3.99 10.27 1.00
N THR A 100 4.82 11.28 1.24
CA THR A 100 4.87 12.49 0.42
C THR A 100 6.13 12.57 -0.44
N ARG A 101 7.20 11.88 -0.03
CA ARG A 101 8.54 11.95 -0.62
C ARG A 101 8.90 10.78 -1.52
N SER A 102 8.06 9.75 -1.63
CA SER A 102 8.27 8.66 -2.57
C SER A 102 7.47 8.85 -3.86
N ARG A 103 7.95 8.23 -4.95
CA ARG A 103 7.22 8.04 -6.21
C ARG A 103 7.47 6.63 -6.72
N GLU A 104 6.41 6.04 -7.26
CA GLU A 104 6.50 4.81 -8.04
C GLU A 104 7.04 5.11 -9.43
N VAL A 105 7.51 4.07 -10.10
CA VAL A 105 7.99 4.13 -11.48
C VAL A 105 6.94 3.50 -12.38
N ILE A 106 6.54 4.21 -13.44
CA ILE A 106 5.54 3.74 -14.40
C ILE A 106 6.17 3.36 -15.75
N GLN A 107 7.39 3.83 -16.01
CA GLN A 107 8.10 3.52 -17.25
C GLN A 107 9.60 3.51 -17.00
N SER A 108 10.28 2.51 -17.57
CA SER A 108 11.74 2.45 -17.62
C SER A 108 12.22 2.40 -19.06
N TRP A 109 13.27 3.15 -19.36
CA TRP A 109 14.05 3.04 -20.58
C TRP A 109 15.50 2.70 -20.23
N VAL A 110 15.99 1.58 -20.74
CA VAL A 110 17.41 1.21 -20.70
C VAL A 110 17.99 1.47 -22.07
N HIS A 111 19.20 2.01 -22.15
CA HIS A 111 19.84 2.22 -23.45
C HIS A 111 19.85 0.91 -24.26
N PRO A 112 19.34 0.88 -25.52
CA PRO A 112 19.19 -0.37 -26.28
C PRO A 112 20.50 -1.12 -26.55
N SER A 113 21.63 -0.41 -26.51
CA SER A 113 22.98 -0.98 -26.64
C SER A 113 23.67 -1.27 -25.30
N TYR A 114 22.97 -1.13 -24.17
CA TYR A 114 23.52 -1.45 -22.85
C TYR A 114 24.04 -2.89 -22.83
N ASN A 115 25.23 -3.06 -22.26
CA ASN A 115 25.89 -4.35 -22.20
C ASN A 115 26.45 -4.57 -20.80
N ALA A 116 25.82 -5.48 -20.04
CA ALA A 116 26.21 -5.77 -18.67
C ALA A 116 27.57 -6.45 -18.52
N THR A 117 28.12 -7.05 -19.59
CA THR A 117 29.44 -7.73 -19.53
C THR A 117 30.59 -6.73 -19.54
N ASN A 118 30.47 -5.64 -20.28
CA ASN A 118 31.51 -4.62 -20.40
C ASN A 118 31.07 -3.22 -19.94
N ILE A 119 29.88 -3.14 -19.32
CA ILE A 119 29.25 -1.94 -18.73
C ILE A 119 29.29 -0.76 -19.70
N ARG A 120 29.01 -1.02 -20.99
CA ARG A 120 28.87 0.03 -22.02
C ARG A 120 27.45 0.53 -22.08
N TYR A 121 27.31 1.81 -22.44
CA TYR A 121 26.02 2.49 -22.55
C TYR A 121 25.21 2.39 -21.26
N ASP A 122 25.89 2.54 -20.13
CA ASP A 122 25.31 2.36 -18.80
C ASP A 122 24.52 3.61 -18.39
N ILE A 123 23.33 3.73 -18.96
CA ILE A 123 22.38 4.82 -18.76
C ILE A 123 20.96 4.27 -18.87
N ALA A 124 20.10 4.75 -17.97
CA ALA A 124 18.68 4.51 -17.99
C ALA A 124 17.89 5.75 -17.54
N LEU A 125 16.62 5.77 -17.92
CA LEU A 125 15.66 6.80 -17.58
C LEU A 125 14.44 6.14 -16.97
N LEU A 126 13.95 6.69 -15.87
CA LEU A 126 12.73 6.24 -15.20
C LEU A 126 11.72 7.39 -15.21
N ARG A 127 10.49 7.09 -15.60
CA ARG A 127 9.35 8.00 -15.45
C ARG A 127 8.60 7.66 -14.18
N LEU A 128 8.34 8.68 -13.39
CA LEU A 128 7.64 8.60 -12.12
C LEU A 128 6.13 8.68 -12.34
N SER A 129 5.34 8.05 -11.46
CA SER A 129 3.86 8.10 -11.47
C SER A 129 3.27 9.52 -11.32
N GLY A 130 4.10 10.51 -11.04
CA GLY A 130 3.72 11.92 -11.01
C GLY A 130 4.93 12.82 -10.79
N PRO A 131 4.74 14.15 -10.75
CA PRO A 131 5.84 15.07 -10.49
C PRO A 131 6.43 14.82 -9.10
N ALA A 132 7.74 15.04 -8.96
CA ALA A 132 8.44 15.02 -7.68
C ALA A 132 7.81 16.02 -6.68
N PRO A 133 8.10 15.91 -5.37
CA PRO A 133 7.61 16.86 -4.38
C PRO A 133 7.89 18.31 -4.79
N GLY A 134 6.95 19.23 -4.53
CA GLY A 134 6.99 20.59 -5.12
C GLY A 134 8.18 21.47 -4.73
N ASP A 135 8.96 21.08 -3.70
CA ASP A 135 10.21 21.71 -3.29
C ASP A 135 11.46 21.10 -3.94
N VAL A 136 11.32 19.99 -4.67
CA VAL A 136 12.39 19.33 -5.42
C VAL A 136 12.46 19.93 -6.82
N THR A 137 13.57 20.61 -7.12
CA THR A 137 13.79 21.21 -8.45
C THR A 137 14.72 20.32 -9.28
N PRO A 138 14.33 19.89 -10.50
CA PRO A 138 15.18 19.10 -11.38
C PRO A 138 16.52 19.78 -11.70
N ILE A 139 17.58 18.98 -11.87
CA ILE A 139 18.90 19.45 -12.30
C ILE A 139 19.03 19.19 -13.79
N SER A 140 19.31 20.23 -14.58
CA SER A 140 19.48 20.09 -16.02
C SER A 140 20.67 19.19 -16.37
N ILE A 141 20.54 18.41 -17.43
CA ILE A 141 21.67 17.68 -18.02
C ILE A 141 22.65 18.65 -18.69
N LEU A 142 23.94 18.31 -18.71
CA LEU A 142 24.92 19.05 -19.49
C LEU A 142 24.60 18.88 -20.99
N PRO A 143 24.27 19.95 -21.73
CA PRO A 143 23.95 19.82 -23.15
C PRO A 143 25.20 19.49 -23.97
N ALA A 144 25.04 18.83 -25.11
CA ALA A 144 26.15 18.45 -26.00
C ALA A 144 26.96 19.66 -26.48
N ALA A 145 26.31 20.83 -26.62
CA ALA A 145 26.99 22.09 -26.96
C ALA A 145 27.97 22.57 -25.88
N GLN A 146 27.85 22.07 -24.64
CA GLN A 146 28.74 22.34 -23.51
C GLN A 146 29.45 21.07 -23.01
N ALA A 147 29.53 20.04 -23.85
CA ALA A 147 30.18 18.78 -23.53
C ALA A 147 31.60 19.00 -22.99
N LEU A 148 32.05 18.09 -22.13
CA LEU A 148 33.37 18.19 -21.54
C LEU A 148 34.44 18.06 -22.63
N THR A 149 35.60 18.65 -22.37
CA THR A 149 36.75 18.57 -23.27
C THR A 149 38.02 18.38 -22.47
N ASN A 150 39.15 18.15 -23.14
CA ASN A 150 40.45 18.08 -22.47
C ASN A 150 40.83 19.37 -21.72
N ALA A 151 40.16 20.50 -21.99
CA ALA A 151 40.34 21.73 -21.22
C ALA A 151 39.76 21.64 -19.79
N ASP A 152 38.92 20.65 -19.52
CA ASP A 152 38.24 20.43 -18.24
C ASP A 152 38.96 19.46 -17.33
N LEU A 153 40.08 18.88 -17.76
CA LEU A 153 40.89 18.02 -16.91
C LEU A 153 41.40 18.82 -15.69
N GLY A 154 41.21 18.26 -14.50
CA GLY A 154 41.45 18.91 -13.23
C GLY A 154 40.31 19.80 -12.72
N ALA A 155 39.27 20.05 -13.53
CA ALA A 155 38.10 20.79 -13.07
C ALA A 155 37.30 19.97 -12.03
N ALA A 156 36.60 20.70 -11.15
CA ALA A 156 35.82 20.10 -10.09
C ALA A 156 34.59 19.34 -10.64
N ILE A 157 34.36 18.13 -10.11
CA ILE A 157 33.15 17.34 -10.34
C ILE A 157 32.62 16.90 -8.98
N THR A 158 31.32 17.10 -8.76
CA THR A 158 30.67 16.90 -7.46
C THR A 158 29.70 15.74 -7.52
N PHE A 159 29.86 14.80 -6.61
CA PHE A 159 29.03 13.62 -6.45
C PHE A 159 28.12 13.77 -5.24
N VAL A 160 26.89 13.28 -5.37
CA VAL A 160 25.92 13.25 -4.28
C VAL A 160 25.22 11.90 -4.29
N GLY A 161 25.03 11.28 -3.14
CA GLY A 161 24.47 9.93 -3.06
C GLY A 161 24.30 9.42 -1.62
N TYR A 162 24.06 8.11 -1.49
CA TYR A 162 23.69 7.41 -0.26
C TYR A 162 24.53 6.13 -0.06
N GLY A 163 25.55 5.92 -0.90
CA GLY A 163 26.36 4.72 -0.91
C GLY A 163 27.23 4.54 0.34
N LEU A 164 28.01 3.46 0.32
CA LEU A 164 28.94 3.10 1.38
C LEU A 164 29.90 4.25 1.69
N THR A 165 30.25 4.31 2.96
CA THR A 165 31.08 5.37 3.53
C THR A 165 32.49 4.88 3.83
N ASP A 166 32.66 3.56 3.87
CA ASP A 166 33.91 2.82 3.86
C ASP A 166 33.81 1.67 2.85
N GLY A 167 34.66 1.69 1.82
CA GLY A 167 34.68 0.67 0.76
C GLY A 167 35.16 -0.70 1.24
N SER A 168 35.63 -0.80 2.48
CA SER A 168 36.03 -2.04 3.15
C SER A 168 35.01 -2.57 4.15
N ASP A 169 33.93 -1.82 4.43
CA ASP A 169 32.85 -2.21 5.34
C ASP A 169 31.47 -2.10 4.66
N GLU A 170 30.88 -3.25 4.34
CA GLU A 170 29.55 -3.37 3.73
C GLU A 170 28.41 -2.86 4.63
N ASN A 171 28.64 -2.68 5.92
CA ASN A 171 27.65 -2.12 6.85
C ASN A 171 27.70 -0.59 6.94
N SER A 172 28.65 0.04 6.25
CA SER A 172 28.86 1.49 6.28
C SER A 172 27.88 2.27 5.39
N ASN A 173 26.72 1.70 5.05
CA ASN A 173 25.75 2.35 4.18
C ASN A 173 25.19 3.64 4.79
N SER A 174 24.91 4.63 3.95
CA SER A 174 24.46 5.93 4.40
C SER A 174 22.98 6.11 4.14
N MET A 175 22.15 5.89 5.15
CA MET A 175 20.74 6.30 5.11
C MET A 175 20.56 7.83 5.02
N VAL A 176 21.64 8.61 4.98
CA VAL A 176 21.63 10.08 4.83
C VAL A 176 22.40 10.46 3.59
N ARG A 177 21.92 11.43 2.82
CA ARG A 177 22.58 11.93 1.61
C ARG A 177 23.94 12.56 1.93
N ARG A 178 24.92 12.29 1.09
CA ARG A 178 26.32 12.74 1.21
C ARG A 178 26.80 13.44 -0.06
N ILE A 179 27.85 14.24 0.08
CA ILE A 179 28.46 15.02 -1.01
C ILE A 179 29.98 14.96 -0.95
N TYR A 180 30.60 14.81 -2.12
CA TYR A 180 32.04 14.88 -2.30
C TYR A 180 32.39 15.58 -3.60
N THR A 181 33.44 16.40 -3.59
CA THR A 181 33.94 17.08 -4.80
C THR A 181 35.33 16.58 -5.11
N GLY A 182 35.44 15.84 -6.21
CA GLY A 182 36.70 15.40 -6.79
C GLY A 182 37.11 16.27 -7.98
N SER A 183 37.98 15.73 -8.82
CA SER A 183 38.40 16.37 -10.07
C SER A 183 38.36 15.39 -11.23
N ILE A 184 38.04 15.92 -12.42
CA ILE A 184 38.02 15.14 -13.67
C ILE A 184 39.45 14.76 -14.03
N GLN A 185 39.77 13.47 -14.02
CA GLN A 185 41.11 12.97 -14.33
C GLN A 185 41.27 12.59 -15.79
N GLY A 186 40.17 12.24 -16.46
CA GLY A 186 40.19 12.02 -17.89
C GLY A 186 38.83 11.77 -18.51
N LEU A 187 38.85 11.71 -19.83
CA LEU A 187 37.68 11.62 -20.69
C LEU A 187 37.95 10.57 -21.77
N CYS A 188 37.01 9.66 -21.99
CA CYS A 188 37.08 8.65 -23.03
C CYS A 188 36.13 8.98 -24.19
N HIS A 189 36.50 9.93 -25.05
CA HIS A 189 35.69 10.29 -26.22
C HIS A 189 36.08 9.46 -27.44
N SER A 190 35.92 8.14 -27.33
CA SER A 190 36.26 7.17 -28.39
C SER A 190 35.23 6.07 -28.45
N SER A 191 35.05 5.46 -29.62
CA SER A 191 34.23 4.25 -29.80
C SER A 191 34.88 2.99 -29.23
N ASN A 192 36.20 3.04 -28.96
CA ASN A 192 36.96 1.99 -28.29
C ASN A 192 37.23 2.37 -26.82
N PRO A 193 37.39 1.38 -25.92
CA PRO A 193 37.78 1.66 -24.54
C PRO A 193 39.11 2.40 -24.48
N CYS A 194 39.21 3.37 -23.57
CA CYS A 194 40.42 4.15 -23.36
C CYS A 194 41.22 3.56 -22.21
N THR A 195 42.53 3.41 -22.37
CA THR A 195 43.41 2.98 -21.26
C THR A 195 43.50 4.06 -20.21
N ILE A 196 43.29 3.71 -18.94
CA ILE A 196 43.53 4.61 -17.82
C ILE A 196 44.97 4.42 -17.36
N SER A 197 45.90 5.19 -17.94
CA SER A 197 47.35 4.97 -17.81
C SER A 197 47.88 5.01 -16.37
N GLN A 198 47.17 5.66 -15.46
CA GLN A 198 47.46 5.72 -14.03
C GLN A 198 47.28 4.37 -13.31
N TRP A 199 46.44 3.47 -13.85
CA TRP A 199 46.17 2.14 -13.29
C TRP A 199 46.32 1.06 -14.36
N SER A 200 47.44 0.36 -14.31
CA SER A 200 47.81 -0.67 -15.29
C SER A 200 46.70 -1.71 -15.50
N GLY A 201 46.34 -1.95 -16.76
CA GLY A 201 45.31 -2.93 -17.13
C GLY A 201 43.86 -2.45 -17.00
N THR A 202 43.64 -1.17 -16.70
CA THR A 202 42.29 -0.61 -16.50
C THR A 202 41.84 0.21 -17.69
N TYR A 203 40.55 0.13 -17.99
CA TYR A 203 39.95 0.79 -19.15
C TYR A 203 38.68 1.56 -18.75
N ALA A 204 38.56 2.75 -19.32
CA ALA A 204 37.33 3.52 -19.34
C ALA A 204 36.50 3.11 -20.56
N ALA A 205 35.21 2.84 -20.38
CA ALA A 205 34.31 2.55 -21.48
C ALA A 205 34.18 3.77 -22.42
N PRO A 206 33.82 3.58 -23.70
CA PRO A 206 33.46 4.66 -24.60
C PRO A 206 32.51 5.68 -23.97
N TRP A 207 32.76 6.97 -24.23
CA TRP A 207 31.93 8.11 -23.82
C TRP A 207 31.72 8.18 -22.30
N THR A 208 32.83 8.11 -21.56
CA THR A 208 32.84 8.18 -20.10
C THR A 208 33.84 9.22 -19.59
N ILE A 209 33.60 9.64 -18.35
CA ILE A 209 34.48 10.46 -17.52
C ILE A 209 35.12 9.52 -16.49
N TRP A 210 36.38 9.75 -16.10
CA TRP A 210 36.92 9.10 -14.91
C TRP A 210 37.55 10.07 -13.91
N THR A 211 37.52 9.68 -12.64
CA THR A 211 38.13 10.40 -11.52
C THR A 211 39.07 9.48 -10.73
N ASP A 212 39.98 10.06 -9.97
CA ASP A 212 40.78 9.35 -8.97
C ASP A 212 40.01 9.32 -7.64
N GLN A 213 39.65 8.13 -7.17
CA GLN A 213 38.92 7.90 -5.93
C GLN A 213 39.85 7.56 -4.74
N ASN A 214 41.17 7.54 -4.91
CA ASN A 214 42.12 7.26 -3.82
C ASN A 214 41.97 8.21 -2.62
N ASN A 215 41.46 9.41 -2.84
CA ASN A 215 41.21 10.41 -1.80
C ASN A 215 39.72 10.58 -1.48
N GLY A 216 38.86 9.76 -2.06
CA GLY A 216 37.41 9.86 -1.90
C GLY A 216 36.65 9.88 -3.22
N GLY A 217 35.38 9.48 -3.17
CA GLY A 217 34.54 9.33 -4.34
C GLY A 217 33.36 8.39 -4.09
N THR A 218 32.55 8.21 -5.14
CA THR A 218 31.38 7.33 -5.12
C THR A 218 31.74 5.88 -4.83
N CYS A 219 30.87 5.16 -4.14
CA CYS A 219 31.05 3.77 -3.78
C CYS A 219 29.78 2.94 -4.03
N GLN A 220 29.74 1.71 -3.54
CA GLN A 220 28.57 0.84 -3.67
C GLN A 220 27.32 1.53 -3.13
N GLY A 221 26.24 1.55 -3.90
CA GLY A 221 25.00 2.29 -3.57
C GLY A 221 24.94 3.73 -4.11
N ASP A 222 26.04 4.31 -4.58
CA ASP A 222 26.03 5.59 -5.32
C ASP A 222 25.80 5.41 -6.83
N SER A 223 25.84 4.16 -7.31
CA SER A 223 25.53 3.79 -8.69
C SER A 223 24.28 4.49 -9.21
N GLY A 224 24.34 5.06 -10.41
CA GLY A 224 23.24 5.85 -10.99
C GLY A 224 23.12 7.30 -10.47
N GLY A 225 23.77 7.64 -9.36
CA GLY A 225 23.86 9.00 -8.85
C GLY A 225 24.72 9.93 -9.74
N PRO A 226 24.60 11.27 -9.59
CA PRO A 226 25.19 12.21 -10.54
C PRO A 226 26.66 12.54 -10.26
N GLY A 227 27.41 12.75 -11.34
CA GLY A 227 28.60 13.60 -11.36
C GLY A 227 28.24 14.97 -11.91
N MET A 228 28.28 16.00 -11.07
CA MET A 228 27.81 17.35 -11.39
C MET A 228 28.95 18.33 -11.65
N VAL A 229 28.80 19.17 -12.67
CA VAL A 229 29.71 20.26 -13.00
C VAL A 229 28.97 21.59 -12.98
N THR A 230 29.70 22.70 -12.83
CA THR A 230 29.13 24.04 -12.92
C THR A 230 29.67 24.75 -14.15
N ARG A 231 28.77 25.25 -15.00
CA ARG A 231 29.09 26.10 -16.17
C ARG A 231 28.31 27.39 -16.07
N ASN A 232 28.97 28.54 -16.16
CA ASN A 232 28.32 29.85 -16.11
C ASN A 232 27.36 30.00 -14.91
N ASN A 233 27.78 29.53 -13.73
CA ASN A 233 27.00 29.48 -12.48
C ASN A 233 25.73 28.60 -12.52
N VAL A 234 25.57 27.77 -13.54
CA VAL A 234 24.49 26.77 -13.62
C VAL A 234 25.08 25.39 -13.37
N LYS A 235 24.43 24.63 -12.48
CA LYS A 235 24.80 23.25 -12.17
C LYS A 235 24.18 22.31 -13.20
N TYR A 236 24.98 21.39 -13.71
CA TYR A 236 24.57 20.39 -14.69
C TYR A 236 24.96 18.99 -14.26
N VAL A 237 24.14 17.99 -14.61
CA VAL A 237 24.53 16.58 -14.55
C VAL A 237 25.41 16.27 -15.77
N ALA A 238 26.70 15.99 -15.54
CA ALA A 238 27.64 15.64 -16.59
C ALA A 238 27.98 14.15 -16.63
N GLY A 239 27.89 13.47 -15.49
CA GLY A 239 28.20 12.05 -15.34
C GLY A 239 27.10 11.27 -14.63
N ILE A 240 27.03 9.97 -14.88
CA ILE A 240 26.23 8.99 -14.13
C ILE A 240 27.21 7.98 -13.53
N THR A 241 27.15 7.76 -12.22
CA THR A 241 28.01 6.78 -11.53
C THR A 241 27.77 5.38 -12.08
N SER A 242 28.81 4.79 -12.70
CA SER A 242 28.68 3.56 -13.48
C SER A 242 29.45 2.41 -12.85
N TYR A 243 30.78 2.49 -12.77
CA TYR A 243 31.59 1.44 -12.18
C TYR A 243 32.91 1.94 -11.60
N GLY A 244 33.51 1.13 -10.75
CA GLY A 244 34.80 1.35 -10.13
C GLY A 244 35.33 0.03 -9.55
N TYR A 245 36.38 0.10 -8.74
CA TYR A 245 36.85 -1.07 -8.00
C TYR A 245 35.98 -1.33 -6.75
N SER A 246 35.97 -2.58 -6.29
CA SER A 246 35.19 -3.03 -5.12
C SER A 246 35.47 -2.22 -3.86
N GLU A 247 36.73 -1.86 -3.64
CA GLU A 247 37.21 -1.11 -2.48
C GLU A 247 37.01 0.40 -2.63
N CYS A 248 36.42 0.85 -3.73
CA CYS A 248 36.16 2.27 -4.03
C CYS A 248 37.45 3.13 -3.97
N THR A 249 38.57 2.51 -4.34
CA THR A 249 39.89 3.13 -4.51
C THR A 249 40.35 2.96 -5.95
N GLY A 250 41.13 3.90 -6.48
CA GLY A 250 41.51 3.92 -7.90
C GLY A 250 40.49 4.64 -8.80
N PRO A 251 40.29 4.19 -10.05
CA PRO A 251 39.47 4.95 -10.99
C PRO A 251 37.97 4.70 -10.78
N GLY A 252 37.22 5.77 -10.54
CA GLY A 252 35.76 5.78 -10.67
C GLY A 252 35.39 6.22 -12.09
N VAL A 253 34.50 5.49 -12.76
CA VAL A 253 34.09 5.74 -14.14
C VAL A 253 32.60 6.09 -14.19
N TYR A 254 32.27 7.12 -14.97
CA TYR A 254 30.95 7.71 -15.05
C TYR A 254 30.51 7.87 -16.51
N THR A 255 29.29 7.46 -16.84
CA THR A 255 28.72 7.65 -18.19
C THR A 255 28.58 9.14 -18.49
N GLU A 256 29.13 9.63 -19.61
CA GLU A 256 29.07 11.05 -19.97
C GLU A 256 27.70 11.41 -20.54
N VAL A 257 26.93 12.22 -19.79
CA VAL A 257 25.51 12.49 -20.08
C VAL A 257 25.31 13.26 -21.38
N SER A 258 26.21 14.19 -21.72
CA SER A 258 26.13 15.00 -22.94
C SER A 258 26.10 14.18 -24.22
N ASN A 259 26.65 12.96 -24.20
CA ASN A 259 26.62 12.05 -25.35
C ASN A 259 25.23 11.44 -25.62
N TYR A 260 24.30 11.55 -24.66
CA TYR A 260 22.96 10.96 -24.70
C TYR A 260 21.84 12.00 -24.71
N GLU A 261 22.16 13.29 -24.90
CA GLU A 261 21.20 14.40 -24.87
C GLU A 261 19.97 14.15 -25.74
N SER A 262 20.14 13.64 -26.97
CA SER A 262 19.03 13.39 -27.88
C SER A 262 18.06 12.34 -27.34
N GLN A 263 18.57 11.24 -26.81
CA GLN A 263 17.77 10.15 -26.25
C GLN A 263 17.05 10.61 -24.98
N ILE A 264 17.75 11.35 -24.13
CA ILE A 264 17.18 11.91 -22.90
C ILE A 264 16.05 12.88 -23.24
N ASN A 265 16.26 13.82 -24.15
CA ASN A 265 15.23 14.76 -24.57
C ASN A 265 14.07 14.06 -25.28
N THR A 266 14.33 13.00 -26.04
CA THR A 266 13.26 12.20 -26.66
C THR A 266 12.38 11.59 -25.58
N PHE A 267 12.96 10.95 -24.57
CA PHE A 267 12.21 10.37 -23.46
C PHE A 267 11.44 11.43 -22.67
N ILE A 268 12.07 12.56 -22.31
CA ILE A 268 11.40 13.65 -21.58
C ILE A 268 10.18 14.17 -22.35
N ASN A 269 10.28 14.34 -23.67
CA ASN A 269 9.25 14.96 -24.49
C ASN A 269 8.22 13.95 -25.06
N SER A 270 8.42 12.65 -24.88
CA SER A 270 7.42 11.64 -25.26
C SER A 270 6.54 11.36 -24.05
N ALA A 271 5.22 11.49 -24.18
CA ALA A 271 4.29 10.98 -23.16
C ALA A 271 4.58 9.48 -22.91
N PRO A 272 4.43 8.97 -21.67
CA PRO A 272 4.52 7.53 -21.48
C PRO A 272 3.46 6.84 -22.31
N ALA A 273 3.69 5.56 -22.58
CA ALA A 273 2.61 4.75 -23.08
C ALA A 273 1.60 4.57 -21.94
N GLU A 274 0.33 4.89 -22.19
CA GLU A 274 -0.76 4.57 -21.30
C GLU A 274 -0.86 3.04 -21.12
N ILE A 275 -1.03 2.61 -19.88
CA ILE A 275 -1.31 1.22 -19.53
C ILE A 275 -2.83 1.12 -19.51
N CYS A 276 -3.37 0.56 -20.58
CA CYS A 276 -4.81 0.60 -20.87
C CYS A 276 -5.71 -0.30 -19.99
N ALA A 277 -5.31 -0.61 -18.75
CA ALA A 277 -6.02 -1.51 -17.84
C ALA A 277 -5.60 -1.39 -16.34
N ASP A 278 -5.02 -0.27 -15.91
CA ASP A 278 -4.56 -0.08 -14.53
C ASP A 278 -5.30 1.03 -13.75
N SER A 279 -6.24 1.74 -14.40
CA SER A 279 -7.05 2.82 -13.85
C SER A 279 -6.26 4.03 -13.35
N ILE A 280 -5.07 4.21 -13.91
CA ILE A 280 -4.18 5.33 -13.61
C ILE A 280 -3.95 6.09 -14.92
N ASP A 281 -4.08 7.40 -14.87
CA ASP A 281 -3.65 8.31 -15.96
C ASP A 281 -2.12 8.29 -15.99
N ASN A 282 -1.53 7.33 -16.70
CA ASN A 282 -0.09 7.13 -16.69
C ASN A 282 0.60 8.26 -17.46
N ASP A 283 -0.08 8.82 -18.47
CA ASP A 283 0.46 9.85 -19.35
C ASP A 283 0.19 11.30 -18.92
N GLY A 284 -0.68 11.47 -17.94
CA GLY A 284 -1.01 12.73 -17.28
C GLY A 284 -1.85 13.65 -18.14
N ASP A 285 -2.51 13.15 -19.19
CA ASP A 285 -3.36 13.94 -20.09
C ASP A 285 -4.79 14.16 -19.56
N GLY A 286 -5.13 13.50 -18.45
CA GLY A 286 -6.41 13.57 -17.77
C GLY A 286 -7.39 12.46 -18.17
N SER A 287 -6.98 11.54 -19.03
CA SER A 287 -7.72 10.34 -19.43
C SER A 287 -7.12 9.11 -18.75
N VAL A 288 -7.92 8.07 -18.51
CA VAL A 288 -7.45 6.82 -17.90
C VAL A 288 -7.86 5.63 -18.76
N ASP A 289 -6.98 4.64 -18.88
CA ASP A 289 -7.25 3.38 -19.57
C ASP A 289 -7.87 3.59 -20.97
N CYS A 290 -9.00 2.93 -21.25
CA CYS A 290 -9.71 3.00 -22.53
C CYS A 290 -10.40 4.35 -22.80
N ALA A 291 -10.46 5.27 -21.83
CA ALA A 291 -10.87 6.65 -22.07
C ALA A 291 -9.76 7.48 -22.73
N ASP A 292 -8.51 7.01 -22.66
CA ASP A 292 -7.38 7.61 -23.35
C ASP A 292 -7.37 7.22 -24.84
N SER A 293 -7.23 8.24 -25.69
CA SER A 293 -7.12 8.07 -27.14
C SER A 293 -5.90 7.23 -27.57
N THR A 294 -4.83 7.19 -26.77
CA THR A 294 -3.61 6.40 -27.00
C THR A 294 -3.84 4.90 -26.78
N CYS A 295 -4.91 4.52 -26.05
CA CYS A 295 -5.34 3.14 -25.83
C CYS A 295 -6.22 2.55 -26.94
N THR A 296 -6.52 3.34 -27.98
CA THR A 296 -7.32 2.89 -29.12
C THR A 296 -6.66 1.70 -29.83
N GLY A 297 -7.33 0.54 -29.82
CA GLY A 297 -6.87 -0.66 -30.51
C GLY A 297 -5.88 -1.53 -29.73
N VAL A 298 -5.61 -1.21 -28.46
CA VAL A 298 -4.95 -2.12 -27.53
C VAL A 298 -5.94 -3.22 -27.14
N GLY A 299 -5.54 -4.49 -27.21
CA GLY A 299 -6.44 -5.64 -27.04
C GLY A 299 -7.08 -5.80 -25.66
N SER A 300 -6.76 -4.92 -24.70
CA SER A 300 -7.44 -4.78 -23.40
C SER A 300 -8.65 -3.85 -23.43
N CYS A 301 -8.90 -3.14 -24.53
CA CYS A 301 -10.07 -2.26 -24.70
C CYS A 301 -11.03 -2.77 -25.79
N PRO A 302 -11.96 -3.68 -25.45
CA PRO A 302 -13.10 -4.01 -26.29
C PRO A 302 -14.39 -3.35 -25.77
N SER A 303 -14.86 -2.24 -26.36
CA SER A 303 -16.09 -1.58 -25.89
C SER A 303 -17.35 -2.42 -26.16
N SER A 304 -17.74 -3.23 -25.18
CA SER A 304 -19.06 -3.87 -25.09
C SER A 304 -20.03 -2.89 -24.42
N PRO A 305 -21.31 -2.81 -24.82
CA PRO A 305 -22.32 -2.04 -24.10
C PRO A 305 -22.46 -2.43 -22.62
N CYS A 306 -22.02 -3.63 -22.21
CA CYS A 306 -22.02 -4.06 -20.80
C CYS A 306 -20.82 -3.57 -19.98
N GLU A 307 -19.94 -2.73 -20.54
CA GLU A 307 -18.92 -2.01 -19.77
C GLU A 307 -19.49 -0.72 -19.16
N ASP A 308 -20.49 -0.11 -19.80
CA ASP A 308 -21.20 1.09 -19.33
C ASP A 308 -22.70 0.80 -19.25
N TYR A 309 -23.10 0.14 -18.15
CA TYR A 309 -24.47 -0.28 -17.88
C TYR A 309 -25.11 0.49 -16.72
N TRP A 310 -26.44 0.55 -16.71
CA TRP A 310 -27.21 1.07 -15.58
C TRP A 310 -27.80 -0.07 -14.76
N TYR A 311 -28.00 0.15 -13.47
CA TYR A 311 -28.77 -0.80 -12.66
C TYR A 311 -30.25 -0.65 -12.94
N VAL A 312 -30.95 -1.77 -13.01
CA VAL A 312 -32.41 -1.82 -12.93
C VAL A 312 -32.81 -2.67 -11.73
N PHE A 313 -33.70 -2.12 -10.92
CA PHE A 313 -34.21 -2.72 -9.69
C PHE A 313 -35.61 -3.31 -9.93
N CYS A 314 -36.14 -3.98 -8.91
CA CYS A 314 -37.48 -4.56 -8.98
C CYS A 314 -38.57 -3.50 -9.00
N ASN A 315 -39.65 -3.77 -9.75
CA ASN A 315 -40.81 -2.89 -9.88
C ASN A 315 -40.46 -1.47 -10.36
N GLU A 316 -39.37 -1.34 -11.13
CA GLU A 316 -38.87 -0.09 -11.65
C GLU A 316 -39.42 0.19 -13.06
N THR A 317 -39.53 1.47 -13.41
CA THR A 317 -39.78 1.92 -14.78
C THR A 317 -38.71 2.92 -15.20
N VAL A 318 -37.89 2.54 -16.19
CA VAL A 318 -36.82 3.35 -16.76
C VAL A 318 -37.23 3.87 -18.12
N ASN A 319 -37.20 5.18 -18.32
CA ASN A 319 -37.42 5.81 -19.64
C ASN A 319 -36.07 6.28 -20.19
N SER A 320 -35.64 5.76 -21.34
CA SER A 320 -34.31 6.05 -21.88
C SER A 320 -34.27 6.00 -23.42
N THR A 321 -33.07 6.06 -23.99
CA THR A 321 -32.82 6.03 -25.43
C THR A 321 -31.48 5.39 -25.76
N THR A 322 -31.39 4.72 -26.91
CA THR A 322 -30.13 4.19 -27.46
C THR A 322 -29.27 5.26 -28.16
N LYS A 323 -29.67 6.53 -28.19
CA LYS A 323 -28.99 7.61 -28.95
C LYS A 323 -27.50 7.79 -28.68
N ASN A 324 -27.06 7.53 -27.46
CA ASN A 324 -25.65 7.62 -27.05
C ASN A 324 -25.07 6.23 -26.70
N GLY A 325 -25.76 5.16 -27.11
CA GLY A 325 -25.30 3.79 -26.90
C GLY A 325 -24.05 3.47 -27.71
N ILE A 326 -23.37 2.41 -27.32
CA ILE A 326 -22.18 1.88 -28.00
C ILE A 326 -22.66 0.96 -29.11
N ALA A 327 -22.09 1.06 -30.32
CA ALA A 327 -22.31 0.08 -31.37
C ALA A 327 -21.21 -0.99 -31.29
N GLY A 328 -21.41 -1.97 -30.40
CA GLY A 328 -20.44 -3.00 -30.04
C GLY A 328 -20.79 -4.38 -30.59
N PHE A 329 -22.06 -4.67 -30.88
CA PHE A 329 -22.50 -6.01 -31.25
C PHE A 329 -23.26 -6.06 -32.56
N THR A 330 -22.64 -6.66 -33.57
CA THR A 330 -23.32 -6.85 -34.86
C THR A 330 -24.11 -8.15 -34.98
N GLU A 331 -23.86 -9.12 -34.10
CA GLU A 331 -24.48 -10.44 -34.14
C GLU A 331 -24.59 -11.02 -32.71
N TYR A 332 -25.77 -11.54 -32.36
CA TYR A 332 -26.03 -12.23 -31.09
C TYR A 332 -26.25 -13.73 -31.33
N ALA A 333 -25.66 -14.59 -30.50
CA ALA A 333 -25.71 -16.05 -30.71
C ALA A 333 -27.13 -16.66 -30.66
N CYS A 334 -28.07 -15.98 -30.01
CA CYS A 334 -29.46 -16.41 -29.93
C CYS A 334 -30.27 -16.11 -31.20
N MET A 335 -29.72 -15.34 -32.16
CA MET A 335 -30.38 -14.99 -33.42
C MET A 335 -29.71 -15.70 -34.61
N ALA A 336 -30.52 -16.28 -35.51
CA ALA A 336 -30.02 -17.18 -36.56
C ALA A 336 -29.55 -16.51 -37.85
N GLN A 337 -29.76 -15.19 -38.04
CA GLN A 337 -29.09 -14.32 -39.03
C GLN A 337 -29.83 -12.97 -39.12
N GLY A 338 -29.17 -11.90 -38.66
CA GLY A 338 -29.58 -10.51 -38.73
C GLY A 338 -28.44 -9.65 -38.17
N THR A 339 -27.98 -8.65 -38.92
CA THR A 339 -26.94 -7.74 -38.41
C THR A 339 -27.59 -6.54 -37.77
N GLU A 340 -27.59 -6.51 -36.46
CA GLU A 340 -27.97 -5.33 -35.72
C GLU A 340 -26.80 -4.33 -35.76
N THR A 341 -26.96 -3.14 -36.34
CA THR A 341 -25.83 -2.23 -36.65
C THR A 341 -25.93 -0.86 -36.02
N GLY A 342 -26.94 -0.63 -35.18
CA GLY A 342 -27.12 0.64 -34.49
C GLY A 342 -26.54 0.59 -33.07
N PRO A 343 -26.77 1.65 -32.30
CA PRO A 343 -26.23 1.75 -30.95
C PRO A 343 -27.01 0.90 -29.95
N GLU A 344 -26.31 0.33 -28.98
CA GLU A 344 -26.81 -0.50 -27.89
C GLU A 344 -26.59 0.14 -26.51
N ILE A 345 -27.47 -0.17 -25.58
CA ILE A 345 -27.39 0.28 -24.18
C ILE A 345 -27.66 -0.90 -23.27
N ALA A 346 -26.89 -1.07 -22.19
CA ALA A 346 -27.02 -2.21 -21.29
C ALA A 346 -27.56 -1.82 -19.90
N PHE A 347 -28.27 -2.75 -19.29
CA PHE A 347 -28.69 -2.69 -17.89
C PHE A 347 -28.25 -3.96 -17.17
N GLN A 348 -27.72 -3.85 -15.95
CA GLN A 348 -27.54 -5.01 -15.09
C GLN A 348 -28.77 -5.20 -14.21
N LEU A 349 -29.28 -6.44 -14.17
CA LEU A 349 -30.34 -6.82 -13.26
C LEU A 349 -29.78 -6.88 -11.83
N ALA A 350 -30.19 -5.94 -10.97
CA ALA A 350 -29.75 -5.84 -9.58
C ALA A 350 -30.83 -6.42 -8.64
N MET A 351 -30.97 -7.75 -8.66
CA MET A 351 -31.88 -8.49 -7.78
C MET A 351 -31.17 -9.69 -7.16
N PRO A 352 -31.64 -10.22 -6.02
CA PRO A 352 -31.10 -11.43 -5.42
C PRO A 352 -31.18 -12.65 -6.36
N PRO A 353 -30.21 -13.58 -6.33
CA PRO A 353 -30.30 -14.86 -7.04
C PRO A 353 -31.58 -15.62 -6.67
N GLY A 354 -32.22 -16.25 -7.65
CA GLY A 354 -33.52 -16.92 -7.49
C GLY A 354 -34.72 -16.04 -7.79
N THR A 355 -34.57 -14.71 -7.84
CA THR A 355 -35.64 -13.79 -8.21
C THR A 355 -36.10 -14.02 -9.64
N VAL A 356 -37.42 -14.19 -9.85
CA VAL A 356 -38.02 -14.25 -11.18
C VAL A 356 -38.42 -12.84 -11.61
N VAL A 357 -37.74 -12.32 -12.63
CA VAL A 357 -37.97 -10.98 -13.18
C VAL A 357 -38.72 -11.08 -14.49
N GLN A 358 -39.89 -10.45 -14.57
CA GLN A 358 -40.57 -10.16 -15.82
C GLN A 358 -40.10 -8.80 -16.33
N ILE A 359 -39.65 -8.75 -17.57
CA ILE A 359 -39.12 -7.57 -18.22
C ILE A 359 -40.05 -7.24 -19.37
N THR A 360 -40.43 -5.97 -19.50
CA THR A 360 -41.17 -5.44 -20.64
C THR A 360 -40.51 -4.16 -21.12
N MET A 361 -40.05 -4.13 -22.36
CA MET A 361 -39.52 -2.94 -23.02
C MET A 361 -40.54 -2.50 -24.08
N THR A 362 -41.04 -1.28 -23.94
CA THR A 362 -41.96 -0.66 -24.92
C THR A 362 -41.20 0.37 -25.75
N PRO A 363 -40.95 0.10 -27.05
CA PRO A 363 -40.37 1.09 -27.94
C PRO A 363 -41.34 2.25 -28.18
N LEU A 364 -40.80 3.47 -28.32
CA LEU A 364 -41.60 4.69 -28.49
C LEU A 364 -41.53 5.27 -29.90
N ASP A 365 -40.47 4.99 -30.67
CA ASP A 365 -40.27 5.58 -32.00
C ASP A 365 -39.41 4.78 -32.98
N GLN A 366 -38.61 3.80 -32.56
CA GLN A 366 -37.92 2.85 -33.42
C GLN A 366 -38.20 1.42 -32.97
N ASP A 367 -38.10 0.46 -33.89
CA ASP A 367 -38.04 -0.95 -33.52
C ASP A 367 -36.76 -1.18 -32.72
N LEU A 368 -36.93 -1.66 -31.49
CA LEU A 368 -35.85 -1.93 -30.56
C LEU A 368 -36.03 -3.36 -30.07
N ASP A 369 -34.91 -4.05 -29.95
CA ASP A 369 -34.89 -5.43 -29.50
C ASP A 369 -34.22 -5.52 -28.15
N ILE A 370 -34.51 -6.58 -27.40
CA ILE A 370 -33.84 -6.84 -26.12
C ILE A 370 -33.14 -8.19 -26.14
N PHE A 371 -31.90 -8.18 -25.66
CA PHE A 371 -31.04 -9.36 -25.54
C PHE A 371 -30.60 -9.51 -24.10
N LEU A 372 -30.69 -10.72 -23.58
CA LEU A 372 -30.27 -11.04 -22.23
C LEU A 372 -29.00 -11.87 -22.29
N LEU A 373 -27.93 -11.33 -21.71
CA LEU A 373 -26.59 -11.88 -21.77
C LEU A 373 -26.11 -12.24 -20.37
N THR A 374 -25.28 -13.29 -20.26
CA THR A 374 -24.53 -13.59 -19.03
C THR A 374 -23.05 -13.30 -19.21
N GLY A 375 -22.39 -12.96 -18.10
CA GLY A 375 -20.95 -12.76 -18.08
C GLY A 375 -20.45 -12.38 -16.68
N ASP A 376 -19.15 -12.25 -16.57
CA ASP A 376 -18.54 -11.67 -15.38
C ASP A 376 -18.81 -10.15 -15.35
N ARG A 377 -18.42 -9.49 -14.27
CA ARG A 377 -18.48 -8.02 -14.21
C ARG A 377 -17.69 -7.44 -15.38
N HIS A 378 -18.32 -6.56 -16.17
CA HIS A 378 -17.72 -5.81 -17.29
C HIS A 378 -17.39 -6.61 -18.56
N SER A 379 -17.95 -7.81 -18.81
CA SER A 379 -17.48 -8.64 -19.94
C SER A 379 -18.54 -9.51 -20.63
N CYS A 380 -19.80 -9.07 -20.68
CA CYS A 380 -20.83 -9.80 -21.42
C CYS A 380 -20.41 -9.96 -22.90
N ALA A 381 -20.44 -11.20 -23.42
CA ALA A 381 -20.14 -11.49 -24.82
C ALA A 381 -21.44 -11.69 -25.61
N SER A 382 -21.49 -11.28 -26.88
CA SER A 382 -22.67 -11.53 -27.73
C SER A 382 -22.94 -13.02 -27.98
N SER A 383 -21.91 -13.87 -27.78
CA SER A 383 -22.02 -15.33 -27.76
C SER A 383 -22.67 -15.89 -26.48
N SER A 384 -22.79 -15.09 -25.42
CA SER A 384 -23.38 -15.48 -24.13
C SER A 384 -24.88 -15.14 -24.04
N CYS A 385 -25.55 -14.92 -25.17
CA CYS A 385 -26.98 -14.65 -25.17
C CYS A 385 -27.77 -15.85 -24.62
N LEU A 386 -28.50 -15.61 -23.53
CA LEU A 386 -29.42 -16.56 -22.93
C LEU A 386 -30.77 -16.57 -23.64
N GLN A 387 -31.31 -15.37 -23.86
CA GLN A 387 -32.66 -15.17 -24.38
C GLN A 387 -32.74 -13.81 -25.06
N TYR A 388 -33.68 -13.65 -25.98
CA TYR A 388 -33.98 -12.38 -26.62
C TYR A 388 -35.48 -12.26 -26.90
N SER A 389 -35.91 -11.06 -27.20
CA SER A 389 -37.22 -10.74 -27.77
C SER A 389 -37.00 -9.69 -28.86
N ALA A 390 -37.50 -9.97 -30.06
CA ALA A 390 -37.38 -9.13 -31.24
C ALA A 390 -38.65 -9.20 -32.09
N ASN A 391 -39.74 -8.58 -31.63
CA ASN A 391 -41.00 -8.53 -32.35
C ASN A 391 -41.00 -7.38 -33.36
N ASP A 392 -41.66 -7.57 -34.51
CA ASP A 392 -41.75 -6.52 -35.52
C ASP A 392 -42.67 -5.34 -35.09
N ALA A 393 -42.33 -4.14 -35.55
CA ALA A 393 -43.22 -2.98 -35.69
C ALA A 393 -43.68 -2.26 -34.40
N LEU A 394 -42.72 -1.78 -33.59
CA LEU A 394 -42.96 -1.03 -32.35
C LEU A 394 -43.78 -1.82 -31.30
N ALA A 395 -43.80 -3.14 -31.42
CA ALA A 395 -44.41 -4.01 -30.42
C ALA A 395 -43.58 -3.96 -29.12
N ALA A 396 -44.21 -4.25 -27.98
CA ALA A 396 -43.49 -4.37 -26.74
C ALA A 396 -42.71 -5.69 -26.71
N GLU A 397 -41.45 -5.62 -26.31
CA GLU A 397 -40.60 -6.77 -26.09
C GLU A 397 -40.76 -7.27 -24.66
N THR A 398 -41.02 -8.57 -24.49
CA THR A 398 -41.29 -9.15 -23.17
C THR A 398 -40.48 -10.40 -22.93
N MET A 399 -39.91 -10.53 -21.75
CA MET A 399 -39.19 -11.74 -21.35
C MET A 399 -39.27 -12.00 -19.84
N SER A 400 -38.98 -13.24 -19.46
CA SER A 400 -38.93 -13.71 -18.07
C SER A 400 -37.59 -14.37 -17.82
N VAL A 401 -36.90 -13.97 -16.75
CA VAL A 401 -35.61 -14.57 -16.35
C VAL A 401 -35.61 -14.85 -14.85
N THR A 402 -34.97 -15.95 -14.45
CA THR A 402 -34.58 -16.17 -13.05
C THR A 402 -33.14 -15.72 -12.88
N VAL A 403 -32.90 -14.75 -11.98
CA VAL A 403 -31.55 -14.23 -11.72
C VAL A 403 -30.69 -15.33 -11.12
N GLY A 404 -29.52 -15.57 -11.71
CA GLY A 404 -28.57 -16.58 -11.24
C GLY A 404 -27.48 -15.97 -10.35
N GLU A 405 -26.50 -16.80 -9.99
CA GLU A 405 -25.29 -16.34 -9.28
C GLU A 405 -24.37 -15.48 -10.16
N THR A 406 -24.43 -15.67 -11.48
CA THR A 406 -23.68 -14.87 -12.44
C THR A 406 -24.45 -13.62 -12.85
N PRO A 407 -23.77 -12.46 -12.98
CA PRO A 407 -24.38 -11.24 -13.48
C PRO A 407 -25.10 -11.45 -14.81
N THR A 408 -26.31 -10.91 -14.87
CA THR A 408 -27.15 -10.94 -16.06
C THR A 408 -27.38 -9.51 -16.55
N TYR A 409 -27.13 -9.29 -17.84
CA TYR A 409 -27.25 -7.99 -18.49
C TYR A 409 -28.36 -8.01 -19.54
N LEU A 410 -29.23 -7.00 -19.51
CA LEU A 410 -30.21 -6.71 -20.53
C LEU A 410 -29.66 -5.65 -21.47
N VAL A 411 -29.39 -6.01 -22.71
CA VAL A 411 -28.98 -5.09 -23.77
C VAL A 411 -30.21 -4.70 -24.58
N VAL A 412 -30.50 -3.40 -24.66
CA VAL A 412 -31.49 -2.83 -25.56
C VAL A 412 -30.76 -2.38 -26.82
N GLU A 413 -31.18 -2.93 -27.94
CA GLU A 413 -30.50 -2.85 -29.23
C GLU A 413 -31.37 -2.05 -30.23
N SER A 414 -30.73 -1.35 -31.16
CA SER A 414 -31.42 -0.78 -32.33
C SER A 414 -30.75 -1.15 -33.66
N TYR A 415 -31.47 -1.71 -34.63
CA TYR A 415 -30.90 -2.13 -35.92
C TYR A 415 -30.00 -1.11 -36.65
N ARG A 416 -30.38 0.18 -36.69
CA ARG A 416 -29.62 1.21 -37.45
C ARG A 416 -29.75 2.62 -36.91
N TYR A 417 -30.92 2.98 -36.40
CA TYR A 417 -31.19 4.31 -35.88
C TYR A 417 -31.55 4.20 -34.41
N PRO A 418 -31.05 5.13 -33.57
CA PRO A 418 -31.37 5.08 -32.17
C PRO A 418 -32.85 5.34 -31.91
N GLY A 419 -33.39 4.65 -30.91
CA GLY A 419 -34.78 4.74 -30.47
C GLY A 419 -34.92 5.14 -29.01
N ARG A 420 -36.11 5.59 -28.63
CA ARG A 420 -36.53 5.79 -27.24
C ARG A 420 -37.38 4.62 -26.77
N PHE A 421 -37.29 4.28 -25.50
CA PHE A 421 -38.05 3.19 -24.89
C PHE A 421 -38.46 3.46 -23.45
N SER A 422 -39.44 2.70 -22.99
CA SER A 422 -39.81 2.54 -21.58
C SER A 422 -39.58 1.08 -21.18
N LEU A 423 -38.66 0.85 -20.24
CA LEU A 423 -38.34 -0.45 -19.69
C LEU A 423 -39.01 -0.60 -18.33
N THR A 424 -39.78 -1.67 -18.12
CA THR A 424 -40.44 -1.98 -16.85
C THR A 424 -40.05 -3.37 -16.37
N THR A 425 -39.72 -3.49 -15.09
CA THR A 425 -39.45 -4.77 -14.43
C THR A 425 -40.54 -5.07 -13.41
N THR A 426 -40.95 -6.33 -13.28
CA THR A 426 -41.76 -6.78 -12.14
C THR A 426 -41.19 -8.08 -11.60
N CYS A 427 -41.04 -8.18 -10.29
CA CYS A 427 -40.34 -9.29 -9.65
C CYS A 427 -41.27 -10.19 -8.85
N VAL A 428 -40.94 -11.48 -8.84
CA VAL A 428 -41.43 -12.46 -7.88
C VAL A 428 -40.20 -13.00 -7.16
N PHE A 429 -40.07 -12.65 -5.89
CA PHE A 429 -38.94 -13.02 -5.06
C PHE A 429 -39.07 -14.46 -4.53
N PRO A 430 -37.94 -15.15 -4.26
CA PRO A 430 -37.96 -16.38 -3.48
C PRO A 430 -38.36 -16.07 -2.02
N PRO A 431 -38.80 -17.08 -1.24
CA PRO A 431 -38.97 -16.92 0.20
C PRO A 431 -37.62 -16.68 0.89
N GLU A 432 -37.60 -15.82 1.91
CA GLU A 432 -36.42 -15.53 2.72
C GLU A 432 -35.81 -16.78 3.38
N ASN A 433 -34.48 -16.93 3.33
CA ASN A 433 -33.77 -17.90 4.14
C ASN A 433 -33.23 -17.25 5.40
N CYS A 434 -33.90 -17.54 6.50
CA CYS A 434 -33.68 -16.89 7.79
C CYS A 434 -32.34 -17.21 8.51
N THR A 435 -31.35 -17.75 7.81
CA THR A 435 -30.08 -18.23 8.40
C THR A 435 -28.82 -18.01 7.55
N ASN A 436 -28.92 -17.41 6.36
CA ASN A 436 -27.79 -17.29 5.43
C ASN A 436 -27.16 -15.88 5.38
N SER A 437 -27.68 -14.92 6.16
CA SER A 437 -27.22 -13.53 6.23
C SER A 437 -27.23 -12.80 4.89
N ILE A 438 -28.19 -13.16 4.04
CA ILE A 438 -28.44 -12.57 2.74
C ILE A 438 -29.92 -12.21 2.71
N ASP A 439 -30.23 -11.01 2.23
CA ASP A 439 -31.60 -10.58 1.88
C ASP A 439 -32.00 -11.33 0.59
N ASP A 440 -32.67 -12.46 0.73
CA ASP A 440 -33.07 -13.31 -0.39
C ASP A 440 -34.30 -12.78 -1.10
N ASP A 441 -35.18 -12.06 -0.40
CA ASP A 441 -36.43 -11.54 -0.94
C ASP A 441 -36.42 -10.05 -1.38
N GLY A 442 -35.29 -9.37 -1.15
CA GLY A 442 -34.97 -8.06 -1.68
C GLY A 442 -35.67 -6.89 -0.98
N ASP A 443 -36.13 -7.05 0.26
CA ASP A 443 -36.80 -5.99 1.03
C ASP A 443 -35.87 -5.17 1.97
N ASN A 444 -34.59 -5.54 2.02
CA ASN A 444 -33.47 -5.03 2.82
C ASN A 444 -33.42 -5.45 4.29
N ASP A 445 -34.29 -6.34 4.75
CA ASP A 445 -34.09 -7.03 6.02
C ASP A 445 -33.34 -8.36 5.77
N ILE A 446 -32.64 -8.88 6.78
CA ILE A 446 -31.86 -10.13 6.64
C ILE A 446 -32.14 -11.07 7.81
N ASP A 447 -32.16 -12.37 7.54
CA ASP A 447 -32.28 -13.41 8.56
C ASP A 447 -33.44 -13.12 9.55
N CYS A 448 -33.11 -12.99 10.84
CA CYS A 448 -34.10 -12.80 11.90
C CYS A 448 -34.52 -11.35 12.10
N ASP A 449 -33.85 -10.41 11.43
CA ASP A 449 -34.32 -9.03 11.35
C ASP A 449 -35.48 -8.91 10.33
N ASP A 450 -35.65 -9.91 9.46
CA ASP A 450 -36.73 -9.98 8.47
C ASP A 450 -38.07 -10.43 9.08
N THR A 451 -39.13 -9.70 8.72
CA THR A 451 -40.49 -9.98 9.18
C THR A 451 -41.08 -11.29 8.64
N ASP A 452 -40.66 -11.75 7.47
CA ASP A 452 -41.04 -13.02 6.89
C ASP A 452 -40.41 -14.21 7.64
N CYS A 453 -39.32 -13.95 8.37
CA CYS A 453 -38.64 -14.90 9.25
C CYS A 453 -39.19 -14.98 10.67
N ALA A 454 -40.16 -14.11 11.02
CA ALA A 454 -40.70 -14.01 12.38
C ALA A 454 -41.37 -15.30 12.90
N SER A 455 -41.69 -16.26 12.03
CA SER A 455 -42.27 -17.56 12.42
C SER A 455 -41.26 -18.72 12.43
N GLN A 456 -40.03 -18.49 11.98
CA GLN A 456 -39.01 -19.53 11.94
C GLN A 456 -38.40 -19.75 13.32
N GLN A 457 -38.26 -21.02 13.70
CA GLN A 457 -37.74 -21.42 15.01
C GLN A 457 -36.33 -20.88 15.30
N VAL A 458 -35.53 -20.65 14.25
CA VAL A 458 -34.17 -20.10 14.37
C VAL A 458 -34.13 -18.62 14.79
N CYS A 459 -35.24 -17.90 14.58
CA CYS A 459 -35.40 -16.49 14.90
C CYS A 459 -36.27 -16.25 16.14
N GLN A 460 -36.61 -17.32 16.86
CA GLN A 460 -37.21 -17.22 18.18
C GLN A 460 -36.08 -17.24 19.22
N ALA A 461 -36.14 -16.33 20.20
CA ALA A 461 -35.26 -16.40 21.36
C ALA A 461 -35.41 -17.77 22.04
N PRO A 462 -34.31 -18.37 22.55
CA PRO A 462 -34.41 -19.55 23.40
C PRO A 462 -35.38 -19.24 24.55
N THR A 463 -36.19 -20.21 24.97
CA THR A 463 -37.19 -19.97 26.03
C THR A 463 -36.71 -20.48 27.40
N GLN A 464 -35.40 -20.65 27.57
CA GLN A 464 -34.83 -21.21 28.78
C GLN A 464 -33.35 -20.86 28.93
N GLU A 465 -33.00 -20.27 30.07
CA GLU A 465 -31.64 -20.12 30.56
C GLU A 465 -30.96 -21.49 30.75
N TYR A 466 -29.84 -21.73 30.06
CA TYR A 466 -29.18 -23.04 30.02
C TYR A 466 -27.92 -23.09 30.91
N TRP A 467 -27.27 -21.96 31.13
CA TRP A 467 -26.10 -21.83 32.00
C TRP A 467 -26.42 -20.86 33.14
N CYS A 468 -26.42 -21.37 34.36
CA CYS A 468 -26.91 -20.63 35.53
C CYS A 468 -25.79 -20.07 36.42
N ASP A 469 -24.58 -19.97 35.89
CA ASP A 469 -23.37 -19.57 36.62
C ASP A 469 -22.31 -18.86 35.75
N ASP A 470 -22.69 -18.27 34.60
CA ASP A 470 -21.76 -17.68 33.63
C ASP A 470 -21.91 -16.17 33.39
N ASP A 471 -22.78 -15.50 34.15
CA ASP A 471 -23.11 -14.06 34.09
C ASP A 471 -23.72 -13.61 32.74
N ILE A 472 -24.29 -14.53 31.93
CA ILE A 472 -24.89 -14.23 30.62
C ILE A 472 -26.39 -14.54 30.63
N ASP A 473 -27.18 -13.66 30.01
CA ASP A 473 -28.62 -13.82 29.77
C ASP A 473 -28.82 -14.61 28.46
N ASN A 474 -28.93 -15.93 28.55
CA ASN A 474 -28.91 -16.84 27.40
C ASN A 474 -30.26 -16.88 26.68
N ASP A 475 -31.37 -16.61 27.38
CA ASP A 475 -32.73 -16.55 26.80
C ASP A 475 -33.21 -15.11 26.52
N GLN A 476 -32.41 -14.12 26.89
CA GLN A 476 -32.59 -12.69 26.64
C GLN A 476 -33.86 -12.11 27.27
N ASP A 477 -34.31 -12.68 28.39
CA ASP A 477 -35.48 -12.19 29.13
C ASP A 477 -35.15 -11.00 30.06
N GLY A 478 -33.87 -10.69 30.23
CA GLY A 478 -33.33 -9.59 31.01
C GLY A 478 -32.82 -9.99 32.40
N LEU A 479 -32.81 -11.28 32.73
CA LEU A 479 -32.27 -11.85 33.96
C LEU A 479 -31.05 -12.74 33.63
N THR A 480 -30.16 -12.93 34.61
CA THR A 480 -28.93 -13.72 34.43
C THR A 480 -28.78 -14.71 35.57
N ASP A 481 -28.30 -15.92 35.28
CA ASP A 481 -27.94 -16.95 36.26
C ASP A 481 -29.03 -17.22 37.32
N CYS A 482 -28.66 -17.35 38.60
CA CYS A 482 -29.60 -17.58 39.69
C CYS A 482 -30.61 -16.44 39.94
N ALA A 483 -30.47 -15.28 39.26
CA ALA A 483 -31.52 -14.26 39.25
C ALA A 483 -32.65 -14.61 38.26
N ASP A 484 -32.39 -15.52 37.32
CA ASP A 484 -33.34 -16.05 36.36
C ASP A 484 -34.27 -17.10 36.99
N SER A 485 -35.55 -17.06 36.61
CA SER A 485 -36.55 -18.00 37.11
C SER A 485 -36.36 -19.44 36.58
N ASP A 486 -35.76 -19.60 35.42
CA ASP A 486 -35.47 -20.88 34.78
C ASP A 486 -34.29 -21.61 35.46
N CYS A 487 -33.46 -20.87 36.20
CA CYS A 487 -32.34 -21.40 36.99
C CYS A 487 -32.70 -21.85 38.41
N THR A 488 -33.96 -21.68 38.84
CA THR A 488 -34.40 -21.96 40.22
C THR A 488 -34.22 -23.40 40.70
N SER A 489 -33.98 -24.34 39.79
CA SER A 489 -33.74 -25.75 40.11
C SER A 489 -32.30 -26.22 39.89
N ASN A 490 -31.41 -25.31 39.46
CA ASN A 490 -30.02 -25.64 39.19
C ASN A 490 -29.22 -25.82 40.49
N GLU A 491 -28.42 -26.89 40.58
CA GLU A 491 -27.59 -27.22 41.74
C GLU A 491 -26.58 -26.11 42.08
N ALA A 492 -26.15 -25.32 41.09
CA ALA A 492 -25.28 -24.16 41.30
C ALA A 492 -25.95 -23.07 42.18
N CYS A 493 -27.28 -23.00 42.21
CA CYS A 493 -28.05 -22.03 42.98
C CYS A 493 -28.55 -22.57 44.34
N ALA A 494 -28.18 -23.80 44.74
CA ALA A 494 -28.73 -24.47 45.93
C ALA A 494 -27.67 -25.12 46.85
N GLY A 495 -27.20 -24.40 47.89
CA GLY A 495 -26.29 -24.98 48.92
C GLY A 495 -26.05 -24.12 50.17
N LEU A 496 -27.02 -24.05 51.09
CA LEU A 496 -27.02 -23.13 52.26
C LEU A 496 -27.31 -23.86 53.60
N VAL A 497 -26.35 -24.57 54.20
CA VAL A 497 -26.34 -24.86 55.66
C VAL A 497 -24.95 -25.28 56.13
N GLU A 498 -24.32 -24.48 57.00
CA GLU A 498 -23.09 -24.88 57.70
C GLU A 498 -23.36 -25.98 58.76
N LEU A 499 -22.83 -27.19 58.53
CA LEU A 499 -23.05 -28.37 59.39
C LEU A 499 -21.98 -28.57 60.49
N ALA A 500 -20.83 -27.89 60.37
CA ALA A 500 -19.64 -28.14 61.20
C ALA A 500 -19.17 -26.89 61.97
N CYS A 501 -19.99 -26.44 62.91
CA CYS A 501 -19.83 -25.17 63.64
C CYS A 501 -18.68 -25.07 64.68
N ALA A 502 -17.56 -25.77 64.55
CA ALA A 502 -16.42 -25.66 65.47
C ALA A 502 -15.05 -26.09 64.91
N ASP A 503 -14.84 -26.09 63.59
CA ASP A 503 -13.62 -26.59 62.94
C ASP A 503 -12.77 -25.52 62.23
N LEU A 504 -13.18 -24.24 62.32
CA LEU A 504 -12.54 -23.04 61.77
C LEU A 504 -12.55 -22.95 60.25
N LEU A 505 -13.42 -23.71 59.59
CA LEU A 505 -13.64 -23.64 58.15
C LEU A 505 -15.01 -23.04 57.87
N ASP A 506 -15.11 -22.42 56.69
CA ASP A 506 -16.37 -22.00 56.08
C ASP A 506 -16.81 -23.15 55.17
N ASN A 507 -17.72 -23.98 55.67
CA ASN A 507 -18.09 -25.25 55.05
C ASN A 507 -19.15 -25.13 53.97
N ASP A 508 -19.92 -24.04 53.93
CA ASP A 508 -20.87 -23.74 52.86
C ASP A 508 -20.42 -22.60 51.93
N GLY A 509 -19.28 -21.97 52.23
CA GLY A 509 -18.55 -21.08 51.33
C GLY A 509 -19.11 -19.66 51.27
N ASP A 510 -19.95 -19.27 52.23
CA ASP A 510 -20.65 -17.99 52.23
C ASP A 510 -19.81 -16.82 52.79
N GLY A 511 -18.60 -17.13 53.27
CA GLY A 511 -17.61 -16.20 53.80
C GLY A 511 -17.61 -16.08 55.32
N TRP A 512 -18.48 -16.81 56.03
CA TRP A 512 -18.54 -16.88 57.49
C TRP A 512 -18.18 -18.29 57.96
N ALA A 513 -17.70 -18.43 59.20
CA ALA A 513 -17.23 -19.73 59.70
C ALA A 513 -17.57 -19.90 61.18
N ASP A 514 -17.96 -21.11 61.56
CA ASP A 514 -18.26 -21.55 62.92
C ASP A 514 -19.24 -20.63 63.67
N CYS A 515 -18.93 -20.22 64.90
CA CYS A 515 -19.80 -19.39 65.73
C CYS A 515 -19.96 -17.95 65.24
N TYR A 516 -19.24 -17.55 64.19
CA TYR A 516 -19.47 -16.29 63.50
C TYR A 516 -20.50 -16.46 62.38
N ASP A 517 -20.74 -17.69 61.93
CA ASP A 517 -21.75 -18.02 60.96
C ASP A 517 -23.18 -17.96 61.56
N PRO A 518 -24.14 -17.28 60.90
CA PRO A 518 -25.52 -17.19 61.36
C PRO A 518 -26.24 -18.55 61.51
N ASP A 519 -25.92 -19.53 60.68
CA ASP A 519 -26.54 -20.86 60.67
C ASP A 519 -26.07 -21.69 61.87
N CYS A 520 -24.89 -21.39 62.39
CA CYS A 520 -24.32 -22.00 63.59
C CYS A 520 -24.80 -21.38 64.93
N ALA A 521 -25.66 -20.37 64.89
CA ALA A 521 -26.14 -19.63 66.07
C ALA A 521 -26.78 -20.53 67.16
N ASN A 522 -27.27 -21.71 66.80
CA ASN A 522 -27.86 -22.66 67.73
C ASN A 522 -26.98 -23.85 68.15
N SER A 523 -25.77 -23.94 67.60
CA SER A 523 -24.80 -25.00 67.92
C SER A 523 -24.43 -25.02 69.41
N VAL A 524 -24.22 -26.23 69.94
CA VAL A 524 -23.81 -26.44 71.33
C VAL A 524 -22.39 -25.91 71.58
N ALA A 525 -21.54 -25.88 70.53
CA ALA A 525 -20.16 -25.39 70.59
C ALA A 525 -20.09 -23.88 70.92
N CYS A 526 -21.07 -23.11 70.44
CA CYS A 526 -21.08 -21.66 70.54
C CYS A 526 -21.72 -21.11 71.85
N LYS A 527 -22.15 -22.00 72.77
CA LYS A 527 -22.99 -21.63 73.93
C LYS A 527 -22.32 -21.74 75.33
N LYS A 528 -20.98 -21.66 75.49
CA LYS A 528 -20.34 -21.58 76.83
C LYS A 528 -19.29 -20.45 77.00
N LYS A 529 -19.42 -19.72 78.12
CA LYS A 529 -18.77 -18.46 78.55
C LYS A 529 -17.38 -18.63 79.21
N GLU A 530 -16.55 -17.59 78.99
CA GLU A 530 -15.47 -17.00 79.85
C GLU A 530 -14.21 -17.83 80.18
N ALA A 531 -13.04 -17.38 79.66
CA ALA A 531 -11.89 -16.89 80.46
C ALA A 531 -10.63 -16.57 79.63
N SER A 532 -10.00 -15.42 79.93
CA SER A 532 -8.56 -15.06 79.79
C SER A 532 -7.95 -14.98 78.38
N ASP A 533 -7.03 -14.09 78.02
CA ASP A 533 -6.43 -12.85 78.56
C ASP A 533 -5.46 -12.36 77.46
N SER A 534 -5.13 -11.07 77.46
CA SER A 534 -3.92 -10.46 76.85
C SER A 534 -3.66 -10.54 75.32
N GLY A 535 -3.81 -9.38 74.65
CA GLY A 535 -2.63 -8.62 74.20
C GLY A 535 -2.20 -8.66 72.72
N CYS A 536 -1.99 -7.45 72.17
CA CYS A 536 -1.20 -7.06 70.97
C CYS A 536 -1.71 -7.49 69.58
N SER A 537 -2.07 -6.59 68.66
CA SER A 537 -1.32 -5.48 68.03
C SER A 537 -0.21 -5.90 67.05
N THR A 538 -0.30 -5.28 65.87
CA THR A 538 0.67 -5.08 64.79
C THR A 538 0.78 -6.15 63.70
N SER A 539 0.37 -5.77 62.48
CA SER A 539 1.05 -6.20 61.26
C SER A 539 1.74 -4.98 60.65
N ALA A 540 3.07 -4.97 60.72
CA ALA A 540 3.94 -4.15 59.91
C ALA A 540 4.94 -5.08 59.21
N ARG A 541 4.69 -5.28 57.90
CA ARG A 541 5.61 -5.63 56.79
C ARG A 541 6.65 -6.76 56.99
N PRO A 542 6.85 -7.56 55.93
CA PRO A 542 8.17 -8.06 55.59
C PRO A 542 8.71 -7.47 54.28
N ARG A 543 10.04 -7.27 54.30
CA ARG A 543 10.97 -7.06 53.19
C ARG A 543 11.39 -8.42 52.60
N SER A 544 11.64 -8.45 51.29
CA SER A 544 12.75 -9.18 50.62
C SER A 544 12.70 -8.81 49.12
N GLY A 545 13.75 -8.31 48.45
CA GLY A 545 15.00 -9.04 48.13
C GLY A 545 14.63 -10.23 47.24
N GLY A 546 14.87 -10.31 45.94
CA GLY A 546 15.93 -9.78 45.09
C GLY A 546 16.55 -11.00 44.38
N GLY A 547 16.37 -11.14 43.06
CA GLY A 547 17.16 -12.08 42.25
C GLY A 547 16.49 -12.69 41.02
N TRP A 548 17.13 -12.44 39.85
CA TRP A 548 17.18 -13.24 38.61
C TRP A 548 15.90 -13.34 37.76
N MET A 549 15.89 -13.37 36.43
CA MET A 549 16.79 -13.00 35.32
C MET A 549 15.93 -13.26 34.05
N LEU A 550 16.18 -12.51 32.98
CA LEU A 550 15.81 -12.75 31.57
C LEU A 550 14.35 -12.58 31.08
N LEU A 551 14.27 -11.60 30.16
CA LEU A 551 13.73 -11.65 28.79
C LEU A 551 12.26 -11.26 28.50
N LEU A 552 12.21 -10.29 27.57
CA LEU A 552 11.18 -9.94 26.60
C LEU A 552 10.00 -9.09 27.10
N ALA A 553 10.16 -7.77 26.95
CA ALA A 553 9.04 -6.82 26.92
C ALA A 553 8.96 -6.18 25.53
N PHE A 554 7.99 -6.62 24.73
CA PHE A 554 7.29 -5.77 23.78
C PHE A 554 6.16 -5.08 24.55
N ILE A 555 6.16 -3.75 24.60
CA ILE A 555 4.93 -2.96 24.81
C ILE A 555 4.94 -1.79 23.82
N PRO A 556 3.92 -1.66 22.96
CA PRO A 556 3.63 -0.43 22.24
C PRO A 556 2.96 0.58 23.18
N VAL A 557 3.42 1.83 23.16
CA VAL A 557 2.73 2.95 23.84
C VAL A 557 1.67 3.49 22.89
N VAL A 558 0.42 3.42 23.33
CA VAL A 558 -0.75 3.99 22.67
C VAL A 558 -1.38 5.04 23.59
N ILE A 559 -1.67 6.20 22.99
CA ILE A 559 -2.61 7.27 23.36
C ILE A 559 -2.20 8.28 24.45
N ARG A 560 -2.09 9.53 24.00
CA ARG A 560 -2.94 10.61 24.54
C ARG A 560 -3.44 11.55 23.45
N ARG A 561 -4.69 11.32 23.02
CA ARG A 561 -5.54 12.31 22.35
C ARG A 561 -5.72 13.51 23.26
N ARG A 562 -5.49 14.73 22.74
CA ARG A 562 -6.13 15.95 23.23
C ARG A 562 -6.85 16.63 22.06
N ARG A 563 -8.19 16.61 22.14
CA ARG A 563 -9.10 17.44 21.35
C ARG A 563 -9.28 18.82 22.01
N ARG A 564 -9.71 19.77 21.17
CA ARG A 564 -10.13 21.18 21.38
C ARG A 564 -8.98 22.19 21.27
N LYS A 565 -9.03 23.20 20.39
CA LYS A 565 -10.15 23.92 19.77
C LYS A 565 -9.99 24.04 18.25
#